data_AF-A0A2N0NVH6-F1
#
_entry.id   AF-A0A2N0NVH6-F1
#
_cell.length_a   1.000
_cell.length_b   1.000
_cell.length_c   1.000
_cell.angle_alpha   90.00
_cell.angle_beta   90.00
_cell.angle_gamma   90.00
#
_symmetry.space_group_name_H-M   'P 1'
#
loop_
_entity.id
_entity.type
_entity.pdbx_description
1 polymer ?
#
loop_
_entity_poly.entity_id
_entity_poly.type
_entity_poly.pdbx_seq_one_letter_code
_entity_poly.pdbx_strand_id
1 'polypeptide(L)'
;MECLFADLIKKKEFQKQIKPAVELAFKNIKVHFKFFQSGKNWNWTSLMGPDKKKTLKEFPVSQFIPDIRGEDIEKLWREFYRLYTILHKEYLSDQEIDQFEIDTQNWICTFYRPTQGHMNSGTQISGLYRKDDVTPYMHVFAKHVPQFMRQLKEIGLSLRTFSTSSIEKKNHNHVCLFFGGTTMGGGTDGKSVVYNIMSFENRQLFYLINNTPKKIIARNIDVNNKES
;
A
#
# COMPACT_ATOMS: atom_id res chain seq x y z
N MET A 1 -5.61 -3.61 -8.26
CA MET A 1 -5.57 -2.29 -8.92
C MET A 1 -4.95 -2.36 -10.31
N GLU A 2 -3.82 -3.04 -10.48
CA GLU A 2 -3.14 -3.14 -11.79
C GLU A 2 -4.01 -3.78 -12.88
N CYS A 3 -4.76 -4.85 -12.56
CA CYS A 3 -5.69 -5.46 -13.51
C CYS A 3 -6.80 -4.48 -13.97
N LEU A 4 -7.32 -3.65 -13.06
CA LEU A 4 -8.34 -2.66 -13.38
C LEU A 4 -7.84 -1.65 -14.41
N PHE A 5 -6.67 -1.06 -14.17
CA PHE A 5 -6.11 -0.06 -15.08
C PHE A 5 -5.69 -0.68 -16.42
N ALA A 6 -5.12 -1.88 -16.40
CA ALA A 6 -4.80 -2.62 -17.62
C ALA A 6 -6.04 -2.87 -18.49
N ASP A 7 -7.17 -3.22 -17.87
CA ASP A 7 -8.43 -3.42 -18.59
C ASP A 7 -9.04 -2.12 -19.11
N LEU A 8 -8.94 -1.03 -18.34
CA LEU A 8 -9.42 0.28 -18.77
C LEU A 8 -8.60 0.84 -19.95
N ILE A 9 -7.28 0.63 -19.97
CA ILE A 9 -6.38 1.09 -21.04
C ILE A 9 -6.71 0.42 -22.39
N LYS A 10 -7.20 -0.82 -22.38
CA LYS A 10 -7.57 -1.56 -23.60
C LYS A 10 -8.86 -1.02 -24.27
N LYS A 11 -9.66 -0.21 -23.58
CA LYS A 11 -10.93 0.31 -24.11
C LYS A 11 -10.66 1.39 -25.16
N LYS A 12 -11.41 1.37 -26.27
CA LYS A 12 -11.26 2.34 -27.39
C LYS A 12 -11.40 3.79 -26.93
N GLU A 13 -12.25 4.04 -25.94
CA GLU A 13 -12.55 5.38 -25.43
C GLU A 13 -11.60 5.83 -24.30
N PHE A 14 -10.53 5.07 -24.06
CA PHE A 14 -9.63 5.29 -22.93
C PHE A 14 -9.12 6.73 -22.85
N GLN A 15 -8.49 7.21 -23.91
CA GLN A 15 -7.84 8.53 -23.89
C GLN A 15 -8.83 9.69 -23.76
N LYS A 16 -9.99 9.58 -24.41
CA LYS A 16 -10.95 10.69 -24.54
C LYS A 16 -11.90 10.80 -23.34
N GLN A 17 -12.31 9.68 -22.75
CA GLN A 17 -13.38 9.65 -21.75
C GLN A 17 -12.93 9.01 -20.43
N ILE A 18 -12.34 7.81 -20.48
CA ILE A 18 -12.05 7.05 -19.26
C ILE A 18 -10.88 7.66 -18.48
N LYS A 19 -9.79 8.02 -19.16
CA LYS A 19 -8.61 8.66 -18.54
C LYS A 19 -8.99 9.89 -17.72
N PRO A 20 -9.63 10.94 -18.30
CA PRO A 20 -9.98 12.13 -17.52
C PRO A 20 -10.96 11.82 -16.39
N ALA A 21 -11.90 10.89 -16.59
CA ALA A 21 -12.86 10.49 -15.54
C ALA A 21 -12.17 9.80 -14.35
N VAL A 22 -11.24 8.87 -14.61
CA VAL A 22 -10.47 8.19 -13.56
C VAL A 22 -9.56 9.18 -12.81
N GLU A 23 -8.85 10.04 -13.53
CA GLU A 23 -8.00 11.07 -12.92
C GLU A 23 -8.82 12.04 -12.05
N LEU A 24 -10.04 12.39 -12.47
CA LEU A 24 -10.98 13.18 -11.67
C LEU A 24 -11.44 12.44 -10.41
N ALA A 25 -11.77 11.14 -10.51
CA ALA A 25 -12.16 10.34 -9.35
C ALA A 25 -11.04 10.27 -8.30
N PHE A 26 -9.78 10.10 -8.73
CA PHE A 26 -8.62 10.16 -7.84
C PHE A 26 -8.43 11.54 -7.21
N LYS A 27 -8.61 12.61 -7.99
CA LYS A 27 -8.55 13.99 -7.49
C LYS A 27 -9.62 14.24 -6.42
N ASN A 28 -10.84 13.72 -6.60
CA ASN A 28 -11.93 13.87 -5.63
C ASN A 28 -11.62 13.22 -4.29
N ILE A 29 -10.93 12.08 -4.30
CA ILE A 29 -10.40 11.44 -3.09
C ILE A 29 -9.04 12.02 -2.68
N LYS A 30 -8.62 13.19 -3.19
CA LYS A 30 -7.35 13.87 -2.84
C LYS A 30 -6.12 12.98 -2.97
N VAL A 31 -6.08 12.10 -3.98
CA VAL A 31 -4.92 11.27 -4.32
C VAL A 31 -4.35 11.79 -5.64
N HIS A 32 -3.02 12.04 -5.68
CA HIS A 32 -2.37 12.42 -6.93
C HIS A 32 -2.19 11.17 -7.81
N PHE A 33 -2.91 11.12 -8.93
CA PHE A 33 -2.84 10.04 -9.89
C PHE A 33 -2.98 10.57 -11.31
N LYS A 34 -2.10 10.11 -12.21
CA LYS A 34 -2.16 10.44 -13.63
C LYS A 34 -1.77 9.24 -14.47
N PHE A 35 -2.40 9.13 -15.64
CA PHE A 35 -1.90 8.28 -16.72
C PHE A 35 -0.93 9.08 -17.59
N PHE A 36 0.18 8.47 -17.98
CA PHE A 36 1.20 9.07 -18.83
C PHE A 36 1.75 8.04 -19.82
N GLN A 37 2.34 8.50 -20.92
CA GLN A 37 2.96 7.62 -21.90
C GLN A 37 4.44 7.43 -21.58
N SER A 38 4.92 6.19 -21.69
CA SER A 38 6.34 5.86 -21.77
C SER A 38 6.57 5.17 -23.10
N GLY A 39 7.06 5.92 -24.09
CA GLY A 39 7.10 5.49 -25.48
C GLY A 39 5.69 5.21 -26.03
N LYS A 40 5.46 3.99 -26.51
CA LYS A 40 4.15 3.56 -27.06
C LYS A 40 3.18 3.06 -25.99
N ASN A 41 3.64 2.84 -24.74
CA ASN A 41 2.85 2.22 -23.70
C ASN A 41 2.28 3.25 -22.73
N TRP A 42 1.04 3.03 -22.32
CA TRP A 42 0.43 3.78 -21.21
C TRP A 42 0.90 3.23 -19.87
N ASN A 43 1.29 4.15 -19.00
CA ASN A 43 1.66 3.91 -17.61
C ASN A 43 0.85 4.83 -16.70
N TRP A 44 0.95 4.61 -15.40
CA TRP A 44 0.24 5.41 -14.40
C TRP A 44 1.14 5.71 -13.20
N THR A 45 0.78 6.74 -12.45
CA THR A 45 1.45 7.09 -11.19
C THR A 45 1.38 5.92 -10.21
N SER A 46 2.52 5.49 -9.66
CA SER A 46 2.54 4.49 -8.59
C SER A 46 1.87 5.05 -7.34
N LEU A 47 0.92 4.29 -6.77
CA LEU A 47 0.24 4.67 -5.54
C LEU A 47 1.12 4.32 -4.34
N MET A 48 1.36 5.28 -3.46
CA MET A 48 2.11 5.07 -2.22
C MET A 48 1.22 4.47 -1.13
N GLY A 49 1.81 4.02 -0.01
CA GLY A 49 1.07 3.37 1.09
C GLY A 49 -0.22 4.10 1.52
N PRO A 50 -0.17 5.41 1.84
CA PRO A 50 -1.37 6.18 2.18
C PRO A 50 -2.40 6.25 1.05
N ASP A 51 -1.94 6.45 -0.18
CA ASP A 51 -2.82 6.56 -1.36
C ASP A 51 -3.49 5.22 -1.68
N LYS A 52 -2.78 4.09 -1.54
CA LYS A 52 -3.35 2.74 -1.68
C LYS A 52 -4.50 2.53 -0.69
N LYS A 53 -4.31 2.91 0.58
CA LYS A 53 -5.36 2.81 1.61
C LYS A 53 -6.58 3.63 1.24
N LYS A 54 -6.36 4.88 0.81
CA LYS A 54 -7.45 5.78 0.45
C LYS A 54 -8.21 5.29 -0.78
N THR A 55 -7.49 4.73 -1.75
CA THR A 55 -8.07 4.12 -2.95
C THR A 55 -8.96 2.93 -2.59
N LEU A 56 -8.49 2.02 -1.74
CA LEU A 56 -9.29 0.88 -1.27
C LEU A 56 -10.55 1.30 -0.51
N LYS A 57 -10.50 2.43 0.20
CA LYS A 57 -11.61 2.93 1.02
C LYS A 57 -12.63 3.76 0.22
N GLU A 58 -12.19 4.57 -0.74
CA GLU A 58 -13.01 5.68 -1.27
C GLU A 58 -13.13 5.66 -2.80
N PHE A 59 -12.29 4.94 -3.55
CA PHE A 59 -12.35 4.98 -5.01
C PHE A 59 -13.61 4.27 -5.55
N PRO A 60 -14.42 4.90 -6.42
CA PRO A 60 -15.70 4.37 -6.87
C PRO A 60 -15.53 3.42 -8.07
N VAL A 61 -15.17 2.16 -7.81
CA VAL A 61 -14.90 1.16 -8.86
C VAL A 61 -16.13 0.91 -9.74
N SER A 62 -17.31 0.92 -9.14
CA SER A 62 -18.60 0.74 -9.82
C SER A 62 -18.86 1.74 -10.95
N GLN A 63 -18.24 2.92 -10.93
CA GLN A 63 -18.38 3.92 -12.01
C GLN A 63 -17.62 3.54 -13.29
N PHE A 64 -16.62 2.65 -13.19
CA PHE A 64 -15.71 2.34 -14.29
C PHE A 64 -15.84 0.89 -14.81
N ILE A 65 -16.49 0.03 -14.03
CA ILE A 65 -16.81 -1.34 -14.39
C ILE A 65 -18.33 -1.46 -14.48
N PRO A 66 -18.88 -1.82 -15.65
CA PRO A 66 -20.33 -1.92 -15.83
C PRO A 66 -20.93 -3.04 -14.98
N ASP A 67 -22.24 -2.93 -14.80
CA ASP A 67 -23.11 -3.92 -14.17
C ASP A 67 -22.77 -4.23 -12.70
N ILE A 68 -23.47 -5.22 -12.14
CA ILE A 68 -23.29 -5.71 -10.76
C ILE A 68 -21.84 -6.10 -10.44
N ARG A 69 -21.05 -6.43 -11.46
CA ARG A 69 -19.63 -6.76 -11.33
C ARG A 69 -18.83 -5.59 -10.74
N GLY A 70 -19.12 -4.36 -11.14
CA GLY A 70 -18.45 -3.18 -10.60
C GLY A 70 -18.74 -2.96 -9.12
N GLU A 71 -20.00 -3.13 -8.72
CA GLU A 71 -20.43 -3.05 -7.31
C GLU A 71 -19.78 -4.16 -6.46
N ASP A 72 -19.74 -5.39 -6.98
CA ASP A 72 -19.14 -6.52 -6.26
C ASP A 72 -17.64 -6.34 -6.06
N ILE A 73 -16.90 -5.82 -7.06
CA ILE A 73 -15.48 -5.49 -6.90
C ILE A 73 -15.29 -4.35 -5.91
N GLU A 74 -16.17 -3.34 -5.93
CA GLU A 74 -16.10 -2.26 -4.97
C GLU A 74 -16.31 -2.76 -3.53
N LYS A 75 -17.34 -3.59 -3.29
CA LYS A 75 -17.57 -4.25 -2.00
C LYS A 75 -16.36 -5.09 -1.58
N LEU A 76 -15.76 -5.83 -2.50
CA LEU A 76 -14.55 -6.61 -2.24
C LEU A 76 -13.37 -5.73 -1.78
N TRP A 77 -13.23 -4.52 -2.33
CA TRP A 77 -12.21 -3.55 -1.88
C TRP A 77 -12.52 -2.99 -0.50
N ARG A 78 -13.80 -2.67 -0.20
CA ARG A 78 -14.23 -2.18 1.11
C ARG A 78 -14.01 -3.24 2.19
N GLU A 79 -14.36 -4.50 1.91
CA GLU A 79 -14.13 -5.61 2.83
C GLU A 79 -12.64 -5.86 3.05
N PHE A 80 -11.82 -5.81 2.00
CA PHE A 80 -10.37 -5.91 2.17
C PHE A 80 -9.82 -4.78 3.05
N TYR A 81 -10.29 -3.54 2.85
CA TYR A 81 -9.91 -2.41 3.69
C TYR A 81 -10.32 -2.62 5.16
N ARG A 82 -11.52 -3.12 5.43
CA ARG A 82 -11.98 -3.47 6.79
C ARG A 82 -11.11 -4.55 7.43
N LEU A 83 -10.80 -5.62 6.71
CA LEU A 83 -9.90 -6.67 7.21
C LEU A 83 -8.49 -6.11 7.49
N TYR A 84 -8.00 -5.26 6.59
CA TYR A 84 -6.71 -4.59 6.77
C TYR A 84 -6.66 -3.69 8.02
N THR A 85 -7.74 -3.00 8.38
CA THR A 85 -7.75 -2.20 9.63
C THR A 85 -7.69 -3.07 10.88
N ILE A 86 -8.26 -4.28 10.85
CA ILE A 86 -8.19 -5.25 11.96
C ILE A 86 -6.74 -5.71 12.19
N LEU A 87 -5.97 -5.97 11.12
CA LEU A 87 -4.53 -6.32 11.22
C LEU A 87 -3.70 -5.30 12.02
N HIS A 88 -4.14 -4.04 12.01
CA HIS A 88 -3.43 -2.92 12.63
C HIS A 88 -3.92 -2.57 14.04
N LYS A 89 -4.88 -3.32 14.59
CA LYS A 89 -5.30 -3.16 15.99
C LYS A 89 -4.19 -3.66 16.92
N GLU A 90 -4.03 -2.94 18.03
CA GLU A 90 -3.03 -3.27 19.05
C GLU A 90 -3.46 -4.45 19.92
N TYR A 91 -4.76 -4.56 20.18
CA TYR A 91 -5.38 -5.63 20.97
C TYR A 91 -6.56 -6.21 20.19
N LEU A 92 -6.67 -7.53 20.18
CA LEU A 92 -7.76 -8.28 19.57
C LEU A 92 -8.28 -9.31 20.58
N SER A 93 -9.60 -9.40 20.70
CA SER A 93 -10.28 -10.47 21.42
C SER A 93 -10.27 -11.77 20.60
N ASP A 94 -10.51 -12.93 21.25
CA ASP A 94 -10.59 -14.20 20.52
C ASP A 94 -11.74 -14.20 19.51
N GLN A 95 -12.89 -13.62 19.90
CA GLN A 95 -14.04 -13.46 19.02
C GLN A 95 -13.71 -12.61 17.77
N GLU A 96 -12.92 -11.54 17.92
CA GLU A 96 -12.47 -10.73 16.78
C GLU A 96 -11.53 -11.52 15.85
N ILE A 97 -10.67 -12.37 16.41
CA ILE A 97 -9.76 -13.22 15.62
C ILE A 97 -10.56 -14.31 14.88
N ASP A 98 -11.51 -14.94 15.54
CA ASP A 98 -12.37 -15.97 14.93
C ASP A 98 -13.24 -15.38 13.82
N GLN A 99 -13.82 -14.20 14.05
CA GLN A 99 -14.56 -13.49 13.01
C GLN A 99 -13.66 -13.07 11.86
N PHE A 100 -12.44 -12.61 12.14
CA PHE A 100 -11.45 -12.29 11.11
C PHE A 100 -11.09 -13.52 10.26
N GLU A 101 -10.92 -14.70 10.86
CA GLU A 101 -10.68 -15.94 10.12
C GLU A 101 -11.83 -16.28 9.16
N ILE A 102 -13.07 -16.21 9.66
CA ILE A 102 -14.27 -16.46 8.83
C ILE A 102 -14.36 -15.44 7.69
N ASP A 103 -14.19 -14.15 8.01
CA ASP A 103 -14.33 -13.06 7.05
C ASP A 103 -13.24 -13.10 5.97
N THR A 104 -11.99 -13.40 6.33
CA THR A 104 -10.90 -13.54 5.35
C THR A 104 -11.12 -14.72 4.41
N GLN A 105 -11.63 -15.85 4.91
CA GLN A 105 -11.97 -16.98 4.06
C GLN A 105 -13.14 -16.65 3.13
N ASN A 106 -14.19 -16.00 3.63
CA ASN A 106 -15.31 -15.54 2.81
C ASN A 106 -14.87 -14.51 1.75
N TRP A 107 -13.94 -13.62 2.11
CA TRP A 107 -13.37 -12.64 1.18
C TRP A 107 -12.62 -13.33 0.03
N ILE A 108 -11.83 -14.36 0.33
CA ILE A 108 -11.15 -15.19 -0.67
C ILE A 108 -12.15 -15.93 -1.56
N CYS A 109 -13.17 -16.56 -0.98
CA CYS A 109 -14.25 -17.21 -1.75
C CYS A 109 -14.98 -16.24 -2.68
N THR A 110 -15.23 -15.02 -2.21
CA THR A 110 -15.85 -13.96 -3.02
C THR A 110 -14.91 -13.53 -4.14
N PHE A 111 -13.62 -13.37 -3.86
CA PHE A 111 -12.62 -12.94 -4.83
C PHE A 111 -12.60 -13.83 -6.09
N TYR A 112 -12.57 -15.15 -5.95
CA TYR A 112 -12.54 -16.06 -7.10
C TYR A 112 -13.92 -16.59 -7.51
N ARG A 113 -15.02 -15.93 -7.13
CA ARG A 113 -16.38 -16.38 -7.45
C ARG A 113 -16.51 -16.72 -8.95
N PRO A 114 -16.83 -17.97 -9.31
CA PRO A 114 -16.92 -18.38 -10.70
C PRO A 114 -18.13 -17.73 -11.38
N THR A 115 -18.07 -17.61 -12.70
CA THR A 115 -19.23 -17.22 -13.51
C THR A 115 -20.34 -18.24 -13.33
N GLN A 116 -21.55 -17.77 -13.02
CA GLN A 116 -22.73 -18.59 -12.83
C GLN A 116 -23.70 -18.43 -14.02
N GLY A 117 -24.40 -19.50 -14.36
CA GLY A 117 -25.34 -19.54 -15.49
C GLY A 117 -24.77 -20.22 -16.73
N HIS A 118 -25.61 -20.39 -17.74
CA HIS A 118 -25.23 -21.03 -19.00
C HIS A 118 -24.46 -20.04 -19.88
N MET A 119 -23.48 -20.51 -20.66
CA MET A 119 -22.79 -19.65 -21.62
C MET A 119 -23.79 -18.98 -22.56
N ASN A 120 -23.65 -17.68 -22.73
CA ASN A 120 -24.46 -16.81 -23.60
C ASN A 120 -25.95 -16.69 -23.19
N SER A 121 -26.33 -16.99 -21.94
CA SER A 121 -27.67 -16.64 -21.44
C SER A 121 -27.72 -15.21 -20.91
N GLY A 122 -28.86 -14.52 -21.09
CA GLY A 122 -29.09 -13.19 -20.48
C GLY A 122 -29.13 -13.20 -18.95
N THR A 123 -29.07 -14.39 -18.32
CA THR A 123 -29.01 -14.60 -16.87
C THR A 123 -27.60 -14.91 -16.36
N GLN A 124 -26.58 -14.85 -17.22
CA GLN A 124 -25.20 -15.14 -16.83
C GLN A 124 -24.67 -14.08 -15.86
N ILE A 125 -24.29 -14.51 -14.65
CA ILE A 125 -23.63 -13.64 -13.66
C ILE A 125 -22.14 -13.83 -13.81
N SER A 126 -21.46 -12.80 -14.30
CA SER A 126 -20.01 -12.83 -14.50
C SER A 126 -19.27 -13.02 -13.17
N GLY A 127 -18.27 -13.90 -13.19
CA GLY A 127 -17.34 -14.08 -12.07
C GLY A 127 -16.47 -12.84 -11.84
N LEU A 128 -15.73 -12.86 -10.73
CA LEU A 128 -14.85 -11.74 -10.36
C LEU A 128 -13.43 -11.93 -10.90
N TYR A 129 -12.66 -12.81 -10.27
CA TYR A 129 -11.29 -13.17 -10.63
C TYR A 129 -11.16 -14.70 -10.77
N ARG A 130 -10.06 -15.18 -11.36
CA ARG A 130 -9.80 -16.62 -11.50
C ARG A 130 -9.23 -17.18 -10.20
N LYS A 131 -9.41 -18.49 -10.00
CA LYS A 131 -8.76 -19.21 -8.91
C LYS A 131 -7.23 -19.12 -8.99
N ASP A 132 -6.69 -19.12 -10.20
CA ASP A 132 -5.24 -19.00 -10.46
C ASP A 132 -4.69 -17.61 -10.08
N ASP A 133 -5.54 -16.60 -9.93
CA ASP A 133 -5.15 -15.24 -9.52
C ASP A 133 -4.98 -15.12 -7.99
N VAL A 134 -5.28 -16.18 -7.23
CA VAL A 134 -5.07 -16.21 -5.77
C VAL A 134 -3.57 -16.30 -5.49
N THR A 135 -3.03 -15.21 -4.95
CA THR A 135 -1.59 -15.12 -4.66
C THR A 135 -1.20 -15.88 -3.38
N PRO A 136 0.09 -16.22 -3.20
CA PRO A 136 0.59 -16.77 -1.92
C PRO A 136 0.28 -15.87 -0.72
N TYR A 137 0.31 -14.55 -0.89
CA TYR A 137 -0.05 -13.60 0.19
C TYR A 137 -1.51 -13.72 0.60
N MET A 138 -2.41 -13.94 -0.35
CA MET A 138 -3.84 -14.16 -0.08
C MET A 138 -4.07 -15.48 0.67
N HIS A 139 -3.32 -16.53 0.33
CA HIS A 139 -3.36 -17.79 1.07
C HIS A 139 -2.89 -17.59 2.52
N VAL A 140 -1.72 -16.96 2.71
CA VAL A 140 -1.19 -16.66 4.06
C VAL A 140 -2.17 -15.81 4.85
N PHE A 141 -2.78 -14.82 4.22
CA PHE A 141 -3.75 -13.92 4.83
C PHE A 141 -4.98 -14.63 5.39
N ALA A 142 -5.53 -15.63 4.69
CA ALA A 142 -6.72 -16.34 5.14
C ALA A 142 -6.45 -17.59 5.97
N LYS A 143 -5.26 -18.20 5.86
CA LYS A 143 -4.94 -19.48 6.52
C LYS A 143 -3.96 -19.40 7.66
N HIS A 144 -3.03 -18.43 7.66
CA HIS A 144 -1.95 -18.37 8.64
C HIS A 144 -2.02 -17.13 9.54
N VAL A 145 -2.51 -16.00 9.03
CA VAL A 145 -2.63 -14.77 9.81
C VAL A 145 -3.49 -14.94 11.08
N PRO A 146 -4.67 -15.62 11.06
CA PRO A 146 -5.43 -15.84 12.29
C PRO A 146 -4.65 -16.66 13.33
N GLN A 147 -3.91 -17.69 12.90
CA GLN A 147 -3.03 -18.46 13.79
C GLN A 147 -1.96 -17.56 14.41
N PHE A 148 -1.31 -16.70 13.61
CA PHE A 148 -0.31 -15.76 14.11
C PHE A 148 -0.91 -14.76 15.10
N MET A 149 -2.14 -14.28 14.86
CA MET A 149 -2.83 -13.40 15.80
C MET A 149 -3.01 -14.07 17.17
N ARG A 150 -3.43 -15.34 17.20
CA ARG A 150 -3.59 -16.10 18.45
C ARG A 150 -2.27 -16.25 19.19
N GLN A 151 -1.22 -16.70 18.48
CA GLN A 151 0.11 -16.88 19.06
C GLN A 151 0.72 -15.57 19.60
N LEU A 152 0.57 -14.47 18.87
CA LEU A 152 1.07 -13.17 19.30
C LEU A 152 0.29 -12.63 20.50
N LYS A 153 -1.02 -12.83 20.53
CA LYS A 153 -1.86 -12.42 21.65
C LYS A 153 -1.44 -13.11 22.96
N GLU A 154 -1.11 -14.41 22.93
CA GLU A 154 -0.66 -15.16 24.11
C GLU A 154 0.58 -14.54 24.78
N ILE A 155 1.45 -13.91 24.00
CA ILE A 155 2.68 -13.23 24.50
C ILE A 155 2.50 -11.71 24.64
N GLY A 156 1.27 -11.20 24.56
CA GLY A 156 0.96 -9.77 24.70
C GLY A 156 1.42 -8.90 23.53
N LEU A 157 1.58 -9.48 22.34
CA LEU A 157 1.98 -8.78 21.12
C LEU A 157 0.85 -8.77 20.08
N SER A 158 1.02 -7.97 19.03
CA SER A 158 0.13 -7.94 17.86
C SER A 158 0.93 -7.94 16.57
N LEU A 159 0.27 -8.22 15.44
CA LEU A 159 0.89 -8.20 14.12
C LEU A 159 1.49 -6.82 13.78
N ARG A 160 0.92 -5.74 14.32
CA ARG A 160 1.45 -4.38 14.15
C ARG A 160 2.89 -4.26 14.64
N THR A 161 3.28 -4.99 15.69
CA THR A 161 4.64 -4.97 16.26
C THR A 161 5.70 -5.39 15.23
N PHE A 162 5.34 -6.29 14.31
CA PHE A 162 6.25 -6.82 13.29
C PHE A 162 6.15 -6.07 11.95
N SER A 163 5.50 -4.89 11.92
CA SER A 163 5.42 -4.06 10.73
C SER A 163 6.79 -3.51 10.32
N THR A 164 7.12 -3.63 9.02
CA THR A 164 8.33 -3.05 8.43
C THR A 164 8.26 -1.53 8.24
N SER A 165 7.11 -0.90 8.50
CA SER A 165 6.88 0.54 8.29
C SER A 165 7.91 1.43 8.98
N SER A 166 8.40 1.03 10.16
CA SER A 166 9.41 1.79 10.92
C SER A 166 10.76 1.76 10.22
N ILE A 167 11.12 0.63 9.61
CA ILE A 167 12.35 0.44 8.84
C ILE A 167 12.29 1.27 7.56
N GLU A 168 11.16 1.22 6.83
CA GLU A 168 10.93 2.02 5.63
C GLU A 168 11.03 3.52 5.91
N LYS A 169 10.42 3.99 7.01
CA LYS A 169 10.53 5.38 7.45
C LYS A 169 11.97 5.76 7.81
N LYS A 170 12.70 4.87 8.47
CA LYS A 170 14.11 5.10 8.83
C LYS A 170 14.97 5.22 7.57
N ASN A 171 14.77 4.33 6.60
CA ASN A 171 15.44 4.40 5.30
C ASN A 171 15.14 5.72 4.57
N HIS A 172 13.87 6.13 4.53
CA HIS A 172 13.48 7.42 3.95
C HIS A 172 14.19 8.60 4.63
N ASN A 173 14.24 8.61 5.97
CA ASN A 173 14.94 9.66 6.70
C ASN A 173 16.45 9.68 6.41
N HIS A 174 17.09 8.52 6.27
CA HIS A 174 18.51 8.43 5.89
C HIS A 174 18.75 8.97 4.48
N VAL A 175 17.89 8.63 3.52
CA VAL A 175 17.94 9.16 2.16
C VAL A 175 17.70 10.68 2.13
N CYS A 176 16.84 11.22 2.99
CA CYS A 176 16.65 12.66 3.09
C CYS A 176 17.88 13.36 3.71
N LEU A 177 18.44 12.80 4.78
CA LEU A 177 19.51 13.43 5.56
C LEU A 177 20.90 13.36 4.91
N PHE A 178 21.29 12.21 4.35
CA PHE A 178 22.68 11.97 3.92
C PHE A 178 22.89 12.12 2.41
N PHE A 179 21.80 12.29 1.70
CA PHE A 179 21.69 12.03 0.27
C PHE A 179 20.89 13.15 -0.42
N GLY A 180 20.45 14.17 0.34
CA GLY A 180 19.68 15.30 -0.16
C GLY A 180 18.37 14.90 -0.85
N GLY A 181 17.82 13.72 -0.51
CA GLY A 181 16.66 13.16 -1.20
C GLY A 181 16.97 12.40 -2.50
N THR A 182 18.24 12.16 -2.84
CA THR A 182 18.67 11.40 -4.03
C THR A 182 19.53 10.19 -3.66
N THR A 183 19.41 9.05 -4.33
CA THR A 183 20.29 7.88 -4.04
C THR A 183 21.71 8.02 -4.61
N MET A 184 22.11 9.22 -5.05
CA MET A 184 23.37 9.46 -5.75
C MET A 184 24.38 10.12 -4.79
N GLY A 185 25.46 9.38 -4.50
CA GLY A 185 26.75 9.88 -3.99
C GLY A 185 26.71 11.00 -2.94
N GLY A 186 26.46 10.66 -1.68
CA GLY A 186 26.75 11.54 -0.55
C GLY A 186 28.17 11.34 -0.04
N GLY A 187 28.87 12.41 0.35
CA GLY A 187 30.22 12.32 0.92
C GLY A 187 31.05 13.56 0.60
N THR A 188 30.76 14.68 1.26
CA THR A 188 31.54 15.91 1.10
C THR A 188 32.80 15.91 1.97
N ASP A 189 32.93 14.99 2.92
CA ASP A 189 33.94 14.97 3.99
C ASP A 189 34.96 13.84 3.88
N GLY A 190 35.03 13.16 2.73
CA GLY A 190 35.99 12.07 2.47
C GLY A 190 35.67 10.76 3.22
N LYS A 191 34.57 10.68 3.97
CA LYS A 191 34.09 9.47 4.64
C LYS A 191 32.95 8.82 3.87
N SER A 192 32.78 7.51 4.03
CA SER A 192 31.65 6.81 3.42
C SER A 192 30.33 7.22 4.06
N VAL A 193 29.24 7.25 3.28
CA VAL A 193 27.89 7.52 3.82
C VAL A 193 27.51 6.54 4.91
N VAL A 194 27.94 5.28 4.79
CA VAL A 194 27.69 4.25 5.79
C VAL A 194 28.32 4.64 7.13
N TYR A 195 29.55 5.15 7.12
CA TYR A 195 30.20 5.66 8.34
C TYR A 195 29.41 6.84 8.93
N ASN A 196 28.96 7.77 8.09
CA ASN A 196 28.20 8.95 8.52
C ASN A 196 26.84 8.58 9.14
N ILE A 197 26.10 7.64 8.53
CA ILE A 197 24.86 7.09 9.08
C ILE A 197 25.13 6.41 10.42
N MET A 198 26.14 5.53 10.48
CA MET A 198 26.46 4.78 11.70
C MET A 198 26.85 5.70 12.86
N SER A 199 27.70 6.69 12.59
CA SER A 199 28.09 7.72 13.56
C SER A 199 26.89 8.53 14.06
N PHE A 200 26.00 8.94 13.16
CA PHE A 200 24.77 9.65 13.52
C PHE A 200 23.85 8.82 14.41
N GLU A 201 23.59 7.57 14.03
CA GLU A 201 22.72 6.65 14.78
C GLU A 201 23.29 6.33 16.16
N ASN A 202 24.59 6.04 16.25
CA ASN A 202 25.28 5.81 17.53
C ASN A 202 25.17 7.03 18.45
N ARG A 203 25.28 8.23 17.89
CA ARG A 203 25.10 9.48 18.64
C ARG A 203 23.66 9.67 19.12
N GLN A 204 22.66 9.34 18.29
CA GLN A 204 21.25 9.37 18.71
C GLN A 204 20.98 8.40 19.86
N LEU A 205 21.52 7.18 19.78
CA LEU A 205 21.41 6.17 20.84
C LEU A 205 22.08 6.65 22.14
N PHE A 206 23.28 7.20 22.06
CA PHE A 206 23.97 7.76 23.22
C PHE A 206 23.12 8.83 23.91
N TYR A 207 22.53 9.76 23.16
CA TYR A 207 21.66 10.80 23.74
C TYR A 207 20.39 10.25 24.39
N LEU A 208 19.79 9.22 23.78
CA LEU A 208 18.62 8.53 24.33
C LEU A 208 18.96 7.84 25.65
N ILE A 209 20.08 7.10 25.72
CA ILE A 209 20.51 6.37 26.92
C ILE A 209 20.87 7.34 28.05
N ASN A 210 21.52 8.46 27.73
CA ASN A 210 22.02 9.42 28.72
C ASN A 210 21.05 10.58 28.99
N ASN A 211 19.78 10.49 28.58
CA ASN A 211 18.75 11.54 28.73
C ASN A 211 19.25 12.95 28.33
N THR A 212 20.10 13.03 27.31
CA THR A 212 20.71 14.29 26.89
C THR A 212 19.72 15.07 26.00
N PRO A 213 19.44 16.36 26.26
CA PRO A 213 18.50 17.14 25.46
C PRO A 213 18.87 17.19 23.97
N LYS A 214 17.95 16.77 23.10
CA LYS A 214 18.13 16.85 21.64
C LYS A 214 17.95 18.29 21.15
N LYS A 215 19.03 19.07 21.03
CA LYS A 215 19.04 20.20 20.07
C LYS A 215 19.37 19.66 18.69
N ILE A 216 18.34 19.28 17.92
CA ILE A 216 18.49 19.03 16.49
C ILE A 216 18.61 20.41 15.84
N ILE A 217 19.83 20.91 15.66
CA ILE A 217 20.07 21.95 14.67
C ILE A 217 20.07 21.20 13.35
N ALA A 218 18.97 21.28 12.61
CA ALA A 218 18.97 20.87 11.21
C ALA A 218 20.08 21.70 10.53
N ARG A 219 21.20 21.06 10.21
CA ARG A 219 22.20 21.65 9.32
C ARG A 219 21.54 21.69 7.95
N ASN A 220 20.82 22.77 7.66
CA ASN A 220 20.70 23.22 6.29
C ASN A 220 22.15 23.46 5.85
N ILE A 221 22.67 22.55 5.03
CA ILE A 221 23.91 22.80 4.32
C ILE A 221 23.53 23.89 3.31
N ASP A 222 23.73 25.16 3.70
CA ASP A 222 23.61 26.28 2.80
C ASP A 222 24.64 26.09 1.69
N VAL A 223 24.15 25.90 0.47
CA VAL A 223 24.93 25.71 -0.76
C VAL A 223 25.71 26.99 -1.15
N ASN A 224 25.61 28.06 -0.35
CA ASN A 224 26.16 29.38 -0.67
C ASN A 224 27.47 29.76 0.03
N ASN A 225 28.05 28.93 0.90
CA ASN A 225 29.41 29.19 1.38
C ASN A 225 30.45 28.58 0.44
N LYS A 226 30.67 29.26 -0.70
CA LYS A 226 31.98 29.28 -1.35
C LYS A 226 32.73 30.50 -0.83
N GLU A 227 33.61 30.30 0.14
CA GLU A 227 34.65 31.30 0.43
C GLU A 227 35.74 31.19 -0.64
N SER A 228 35.93 32.33 -1.32
CA SER A 228 37.05 32.81 -2.16
C SER A 228 38.07 31.80 -2.69
#